data_AF-A0A2W4P6H5-F1
#
_entry.id   AF-A0A2W4P6H5-F1
#
_cell.length_a   1.000
_cell.length_b   1.000
_cell.length_c   1.000
_cell.angle_alpha   90.00
_cell.angle_beta   90.00
_cell.angle_gamma   90.00
#
_symmetry.space_group_name_H-M   'P 1'
#
loop_
_entity.id
_entity.type
_entity.pdbx_description
1 polymer ?
#
loop_
_entity_poly.entity_id
_entity_poly.type
_entity_poly.pdbx_seq_one_letter_code
_entity_poly.pdbx_strand_id
1 'polypeptide(L)' 'MPVSSVHGFGMDRELVVVGLDADLRVVASTRLRPNRIVWLRGARWIVELPADATPPPVGTRLTADG' A
#
# COMPACT_ATOMS: atom_id res chain seq x y z
N MET A 1 7.33 -3.69 -16.09
CA MET A 1 6.67 -2.81 -15.09
C MET A 1 6.94 -3.37 -13.72
N PRO A 2 7.37 -2.56 -12.73
CA PRO A 2 7.65 -3.04 -11.38
C PRO A 2 6.38 -3.60 -10.72
N VAL A 3 6.56 -4.63 -9.91
CA VAL A 3 5.52 -5.23 -9.06
C VAL A 3 6.13 -5.37 -7.67
N SER A 4 5.45 -4.81 -6.66
CA SER A 4 5.82 -4.99 -5.25
C SER A 4 4.84 -5.94 -4.58
N SER A 5 5.34 -6.75 -3.64
CA SER A 5 4.52 -7.57 -2.76
C SER A 5 4.64 -7.10 -1.31
N VAL A 6 3.55 -7.28 -0.57
CA VAL A 6 3.53 -7.15 0.90
C VAL A 6 3.07 -8.47 1.48
N HIS A 7 3.83 -9.00 2.44
CA HIS A 7 3.60 -10.30 3.05
C HIS A 7 3.04 -10.11 4.46
N GLY A 8 1.85 -10.65 4.72
CA GLY A 8 1.21 -10.58 6.02
C GLY A 8 1.55 -11.72 6.98
N PHE A 9 2.68 -12.40 6.80
CA PHE A 9 3.09 -13.50 7.67
C PHE A 9 3.57 -12.97 9.01
N GLY A 10 3.08 -13.53 10.12
CA GLY A 10 3.41 -13.07 11.47
C GLY A 10 2.64 -11.82 11.93
N MET A 11 1.72 -11.31 11.12
CA MET A 11 0.80 -10.24 11.54
C MET A 11 -0.34 -10.81 12.39
N ASP A 12 -0.69 -10.11 13.46
CA ASP A 12 -1.85 -10.38 14.32
C ASP A 12 -3.08 -9.50 13.99
N ARG A 13 -2.86 -8.44 13.21
CA ARG A 13 -3.87 -7.45 12.81
C ARG A 13 -3.85 -7.19 11.32
N GLU A 14 -4.98 -6.70 10.79
CA GLU A 14 -5.08 -6.27 9.40
C GLU A 14 -4.39 -4.91 9.19
N LEU A 15 -4.02 -4.61 7.95
CA LEU A 15 -3.49 -3.31 7.53
C LEU A 15 -4.14 -2.86 6.23
N VAL A 16 -4.10 -1.56 5.96
CA VAL A 16 -4.30 -1.04 4.60
C VAL A 16 -2.93 -0.80 3.98
N VAL A 17 -2.70 -1.41 2.81
CA VAL A 17 -1.50 -1.18 2.03
C VAL A 17 -1.81 -0.25 0.87
N VAL A 18 -0.96 0.74 0.64
CA VAL A 18 -1.07 1.70 -0.46
C VAL A 18 0.19 1.59 -1.31
N GLY A 19 0.03 1.27 -2.58
CA GLY A 19 1.11 1.25 -3.56
C GLY A 19 1.28 2.61 -4.23
N LEU A 20 2.52 3.08 -4.33
CA LEU A 20 2.89 4.32 -5.00
C LEU A 20 3.80 4.05 -6.20
N ASP A 21 3.65 4.81 -7.29
CA ASP A 21 4.60 4.79 -8.40
C ASP A 21 5.91 5.57 -8.09
N ALA A 22 6.75 5.76 -9.10
CA ALA A 22 8.02 6.47 -8.96
C ALA A 22 7.87 7.97 -8.66
N ASP A 23 6.72 8.58 -8.96
CA ASP A 23 6.42 9.99 -8.74
C ASP A 23 5.64 10.23 -7.44
N LEU A 24 5.52 9.19 -6.60
CA LEU A 24 4.78 9.17 -5.33
C LEU A 24 3.27 9.30 -5.53
N ARG A 25 2.73 8.85 -6.67
CA ARG A 25 1.28 8.79 -6.90
C ARG A 25 0.72 7.45 -6.49
N VAL A 26 -0.43 7.45 -5.83
CA VAL A 26 -1.16 6.23 -5.49
C VAL A 26 -1.59 5.51 -6.77
N VAL A 27 -1.17 4.26 -6.94
CA VAL A 27 -1.59 3.41 -8.05
C VAL A 27 -2.65 2.39 -7.65
N ALA A 28 -2.65 1.97 -6.39
CA ALA A 28 -3.61 1.02 -5.84
C ALA A 28 -3.57 1.03 -4.31
N SER A 29 -4.67 0.62 -3.68
CA SER A 29 -4.72 0.34 -2.25
C SER A 29 -5.57 -0.90 -1.99
N THR A 30 -5.21 -1.70 -1.00
CA THR A 30 -6.00 -2.87 -0.59
C THR A 30 -5.80 -3.19 0.89
N ARG A 31 -6.67 -4.03 1.44
CA ARG A 31 -6.56 -4.52 2.81
C ARG A 31 -5.73 -5.79 2.84
N LEU A 32 -4.62 -5.77 3.59
CA LEU A 32 -3.79 -6.94 3.83
C LEU A 32 -4.27 -7.64 5.11
N ARG A 33 -4.75 -8.87 4.95
CA ARG A 33 -5.13 -9.74 6.07
C ARG A 33 -3.93 -10.57 6.54
N PRO A 34 -3.91 -11.02 7.81
CA PRO A 34 -2.92 -11.98 8.29
C PRO A 34 -2.77 -13.21 7.38
N ASN A 35 -1.52 -13.68 7.22
CA ASN A 35 -1.17 -14.87 6.43
C ASN A 35 -1.64 -14.81 4.96
N ARG A 36 -1.68 -13.60 4.40
CA ARG A 36 -1.95 -13.35 2.98
C ARG A 36 -0.81 -12.56 2.35
N ILE A 37 -0.79 -12.60 1.02
CA ILE A 37 0.12 -11.81 0.21
C ILE A 37 -0.73 -10.95 -0.71
N VAL A 38 -0.35 -9.69 -0.87
CA VAL A 38 -0.95 -8.77 -1.83
C VAL A 38 0.12 -8.30 -2.79
N TRP A 39 -0.27 -8.19 -4.06
CA TRP A 39 0.57 -7.75 -5.16
C TRP A 39 0.01 -6.45 -5.71
N LEU A 40 0.84 -5.41 -5.79
CA LEU A 40 0.45 -4.08 -6.26
C LEU A 40 1.23 -3.77 -7.53
N ARG A 41 0.60 -4.01 -8.69
CA ARG A 41 1.21 -3.75 -10.01
C ARG A 41 1.45 -2.26 -10.20
N GLY A 42 2.64 -1.89 -10.67
CA GLY A 42 3.02 -0.50 -10.91
C GLY A 42 3.50 0.22 -9.65
N ALA A 43 3.38 -0.40 -8.47
CA ALA A 43 3.95 0.14 -7.25
C ALA A 43 5.48 -0.01 -7.29
N ARG A 44 6.17 1.07 -6.93
CA ARG A 44 7.59 1.14 -6.59
C ARG A 44 7.79 1.26 -5.08
N TRP A 45 6.84 1.88 -4.39
CA TRP A 45 6.86 2.06 -2.94
C TRP A 45 5.55 1.57 -2.33
N ILE A 46 5.61 1.20 -1.05
CA ILE A 46 4.46 0.77 -0.25
C ILE A 46 4.37 1.65 0.98
N VAL A 47 3.15 2.07 1.33
CA VAL A 47 2.81 2.67 2.62
C VAL A 47 1.85 1.73 3.34
N GLU A 48 2.15 1.42 4.59
CA GLU A 48 1.27 0.64 5.46
C GLU A 48 0.53 1.59 6.41
N LEU A 49 -0.78 1.42 6.48
CA LEU A 49 -1.66 2.21 7.32
C LEU A 49 -2.44 1.30 8.29
N PRO A 50 -2.92 1.84 9.42
CA PRO A 50 -3.89 1.16 10.27
C PRO A 50 -5.10 0.62 9.48
N ALA A 51 -5.70 -0.47 9.94
CA ALA A 51 -6.81 -1.15 9.24
C ALA A 51 -8.07 -0.28 9.04
N ASP A 52 -8.24 0.74 9.87
CA ASP A 52 -9.34 1.70 9.88
C ASP A 52 -9.02 2.98 9.10
N ALA A 53 -7.79 3.14 8.62
CA ALA A 53 -7.42 4.29 7.80
C ALA A 53 -8.12 4.24 6.43
N THR A 54 -8.60 5.39 5.98
CA THR A 54 -9.05 5.55 4.60
C THR A 54 -7.84 5.86 3.72
N PRO A 55 -7.49 5.00 2.75
CA PRO A 55 -6.36 5.29 1.86
C PRO A 55 -6.67 6.48 0.95
N PRO A 56 -5.66 7.29 0.59
CA PRO A 56 -5.84 8.33 -0.41
C PRO A 56 -6.30 7.72 -1.75
N PRO A 57 -7.14 8.40 -2.53
CA PRO A 57 -7.60 7.89 -3.82
C PRO A 57 -6.47 7.63 -4.82
N VAL A 58 -6.66 6.68 -5.75
CA VAL A 58 -5.75 6.46 -6.88
C VAL A 58 -5.54 7.76 -7.67
N GLY A 59 -4.28 8.02 -8.04
CA GLY A 59 -3.83 9.24 -8.71
C GLY A 59 -3.38 10.36 -7.78
N THR A 60 -3.73 10.28 -6.48
CA THR A 60 -3.27 11.24 -5.46
C THR A 60 -1.76 11.19 -5.33
N ARG A 61 -1.08 12.34 -5.38
CA ARG A 61 0.35 12.45 -5.11
C ARG A 61 0.56 12.74 -3.63
N LEU A 62 1.39 11.93 -2.96
CA LEU A 62 1.75 12.18 -1.57
C LEU A 62 2.90 13.18 -1.50
N THR A 63 2.81 14.09 -0.54
CA THR A 63 3.88 15.03 -0.15
C THR A 63 4.20 14.81 1.32
N ALA A 64 5.46 15.01 1.70
CA ALA A 64 5.81 15.14 3.10
C ALA A 64 5.66 16.62 3.46
N ASP A 65 4.73 16.92 4.35
CA ASP A 65 4.74 18.21 5.04
C ASP A 65 5.69 18.06 6.22
N GLY A 66 6.74 18.88 6.24
CA GLY A 66 7.79 18.90 7.27
C GLY A 66 7.39 19.69 8.50
#